data_AF-S4NS50-F1
#
_entry.id   AF-S4NS50-F1
#
_cell.length_a   1.000
_cell.length_b   1.000
_cell.length_c   1.000
_cell.angle_alpha   90.00
_cell.angle_beta   90.00
_cell.angle_gamma   90.00
#
_symmetry.space_group_name_H-M   'P 1'
#
loop_
_entity.id
_entity.type
_entity.pdbx_description
1 polymer ?
#
loop_
_entity_poly.entity_id
_entity_poly.type
_entity_poly.pdbx_seq_one_letter_code
_entity_poly.pdbx_strand_id
1 'polypeptide(L)'
;LVFKDEKFRNACIKAGEVIWNKGLLRKGPGICHGVAGNGYVFLVLFRLTGDEKYLYRANSFAAFMSTDEFLRDARLPDNPESLYEGTAGTVCFLADLLVPDNA
;
A
#
# COMPACT_ATOMS: atom_id res chain seq x y z
N LEU A 1 17.67 8.01 -3.73
CA LEU A 1 17.05 9.35 -3.77
C LEU A 1 17.85 10.26 -4.69
N VAL A 2 17.16 11.00 -5.57
CA VAL A 2 17.80 11.91 -6.55
C VAL A 2 18.67 12.96 -5.86
N PHE A 3 18.14 13.63 -4.83
CA PHE A 3 18.82 14.74 -4.15
C PHE A 3 19.80 14.31 -3.05
N LYS A 4 19.88 13.01 -2.71
CA LYS A 4 20.73 12.42 -1.65
C LYS A 4 20.69 13.11 -0.27
N ASP A 5 19.70 13.97 -0.02
CA ASP A 5 19.51 14.66 1.25
C ASP A 5 18.66 13.81 2.20
N GLU A 6 19.18 13.57 3.41
CA GLU A 6 18.53 12.76 4.44
C GLU A 6 17.15 13.30 4.85
N LYS A 7 16.90 14.60 4.72
CA LYS A 7 15.60 15.19 5.09
C LYS A 7 14.45 14.58 4.28
N PHE A 8 14.69 14.25 3.01
CA PHE A 8 13.68 13.61 2.15
C PHE A 8 13.46 12.16 2.56
N ARG A 9 14.54 11.43 2.87
CA ARG A 9 14.43 10.06 3.39
C ARG A 9 13.61 10.02 4.68
N ASN A 10 13.92 10.93 5.60
CA ASN A 10 13.23 11.03 6.89
C ASN A 10 11.76 11.45 6.72
N ALA A 11 11.45 12.32 5.75
CA ALA A 11 10.08 12.68 5.41
C ALA A 11 9.27 11.46 4.90
N CYS A 12 9.84 10.66 3.98
CA CYS A 12 9.20 9.44 3.49
C CYS A 12 8.91 8.45 4.63
N ILE A 13 9.87 8.24 5.54
CA ILE A 13 9.67 7.34 6.70
C ILE A 13 8.53 7.85 7.59
N LYS A 14 8.51 9.15 7.91
CA LYS A 14 7.43 9.74 8.71
C LYS A 14 6.06 9.60 8.05
N ALA A 15 5.97 9.77 6.73
CA ALA A 15 4.73 9.53 5.99
C ALA A 15 4.31 8.06 6.06
N GLY A 16 5.27 7.13 5.94
CA GLY A 16 5.05 5.69 6.14
C GLY A 16 4.49 5.35 7.52
N GLU A 17 4.97 5.99 8.59
CA GLU A 17 4.41 5.79 9.93
C GLU A 17 2.96 6.28 10.04
N VAL A 18 2.59 7.38 9.38
CA VAL A 18 1.19 7.83 9.36
C VAL A 18 0.30 6.80 8.66
N ILE A 19 0.76 6.27 7.53
CA ILE A 19 0.03 5.26 6.77
C ILE A 19 -0.05 3.95 7.55
N TRP A 20 0.99 3.56 8.28
CA TRP A 20 0.94 2.36 9.13
C TRP A 20 -0.16 2.46 10.19
N ASN A 21 -0.28 3.62 10.82
CA ASN A 21 -1.26 3.83 11.88
C ASN A 21 -2.70 4.10 11.38
N LYS A 22 -2.88 4.56 10.13
CA LYS A 22 -4.16 5.11 9.65
C LYS A 22 -4.55 4.70 8.23
N GLY A 23 -3.76 3.87 7.56
CA GLY A 23 -3.87 3.56 6.12
C GLY A 23 -4.80 2.40 5.78
N LEU A 24 -5.34 1.68 6.78
CA LEU A 24 -6.36 0.65 6.56
C LEU A 24 -7.73 1.34 6.40
N LEU A 25 -8.06 1.69 5.15
CA LEU A 25 -9.23 2.50 4.82
C LEU A 25 -10.46 1.63 4.61
N ARG A 26 -11.62 2.09 5.10
CA ARG A 26 -12.95 1.53 4.76
C ARG A 26 -13.44 1.94 3.36
N LYS A 27 -12.67 2.75 2.63
CA LYS A 27 -13.09 3.33 1.34
C LYS A 27 -13.10 2.31 0.20
N GLY A 28 -12.30 1.25 0.30
CA GLY A 28 -12.21 0.21 -0.72
C GLY A 28 -10.77 -0.26 -0.94
N PRO A 29 -10.59 -1.23 -1.84
CA PRO A 29 -9.31 -1.92 -2.00
C PRO A 29 -8.37 -1.23 -2.98
N GLY A 30 -8.86 -0.34 -3.84
CA GLY A 30 -8.11 0.22 -4.98
C GLY A 30 -6.89 1.08 -4.63
N ILE A 31 -6.21 1.55 -5.68
CA ILE A 31 -4.92 2.24 -5.55
C ILE A 31 -5.02 3.75 -5.33
N CYS A 32 -6.09 4.41 -5.82
CA CYS A 32 -6.17 5.88 -5.75
C CYS A 32 -6.34 6.39 -4.31
N HIS A 33 -7.11 5.67 -3.51
CA HIS A 33 -7.47 6.06 -2.14
C HIS A 33 -8.02 4.85 -1.37
N GLY A 34 -7.40 3.70 -1.56
CA GLY A 34 -7.74 2.43 -0.91
C GLY A 34 -6.53 1.76 -0.30
N VAL A 35 -6.73 0.55 0.22
CA VAL A 35 -5.72 -0.19 0.98
C VAL A 35 -4.53 -0.57 0.10
N ALA A 36 -4.73 -1.03 -1.15
CA ALA A 36 -3.64 -1.42 -2.04
C ALA A 36 -2.69 -0.25 -2.34
N GLY A 37 -3.24 0.95 -2.59
CA GLY A 37 -2.45 2.16 -2.83
C GLY A 37 -1.58 2.54 -1.63
N ASN A 38 -2.13 2.43 -0.43
CA ASN A 38 -1.36 2.63 0.79
C ASN A 38 -0.30 1.54 1.01
N GLY A 39 -0.57 0.30 0.58
CA GLY A 39 0.39 -0.81 0.59
C GLY A 39 1.65 -0.51 -0.24
N TYR A 40 1.50 0.11 -1.42
CA TYR A 40 2.65 0.51 -2.27
C TYR A 40 3.63 1.43 -1.56
N VAL A 41 3.19 2.26 -0.61
CA VAL A 41 4.12 3.12 0.14
C VAL A 41 5.15 2.28 0.89
N PHE A 42 4.76 1.12 1.40
CA PHE A 42 5.69 0.22 2.07
C PHE A 42 6.61 -0.52 1.09
N LEU A 43 6.15 -0.87 -0.12
CA LEU A 43 7.04 -1.39 -1.17
C LEU A 43 8.09 -0.35 -1.57
N VAL A 44 7.70 0.92 -1.73
CA VAL A 44 8.63 2.02 -2.01
C VAL A 44 9.62 2.23 -0.85
N LEU A 45 9.15 2.18 0.40
CA LEU A 45 10.02 2.32 1.57
C LEU A 45 10.99 1.13 1.70
N PHE A 46 10.54 -0.09 1.43
CA PHE A 46 11.39 -1.27 1.37
C PHE A 46 12.52 -1.07 0.35
N ARG A 47 12.20 -0.70 -0.89
CA ARG A 47 13.22 -0.42 -1.94
C ARG A 47 14.14 0.75 -1.59
N LEU A 48 13.62 1.76 -0.88
CA LEU A 48 14.40 2.92 -0.47
C LEU A 48 15.38 2.60 0.66
N THR A 49 15.02 1.73 1.60
CA THR A 49 15.80 1.53 2.84
C THR A 49 16.45 0.16 2.95
N GLY A 50 16.01 -0.84 2.21
CA GLY A 50 16.40 -2.25 2.36
C GLY A 50 15.94 -2.86 3.70
N ASP A 51 14.93 -2.28 4.35
CA ASP A 51 14.48 -2.70 5.68
C ASP A 51 13.24 -3.59 5.54
N GLU A 52 13.41 -4.87 5.86
CA GLU A 52 12.39 -5.93 5.79
C GLU A 52 11.10 -5.60 6.54
N LYS A 53 11.15 -4.69 7.54
CA LYS A 53 9.93 -4.26 8.25
C LYS A 53 8.91 -3.66 7.29
N TYR A 54 9.34 -3.00 6.22
CA TYR A 54 8.42 -2.38 5.27
C TYR A 54 7.80 -3.45 4.34
N LEU A 55 8.55 -4.47 3.95
CA LEU A 55 7.97 -5.60 3.22
C LEU A 55 6.92 -6.33 4.07
N TYR A 56 7.18 -6.52 5.37
CA TYR A 56 6.18 -7.03 6.31
C TYR A 56 4.91 -6.16 6.37
N ARG A 57 5.06 -4.84 6.41
CA ARG A 57 3.91 -3.92 6.41
C ARG A 57 3.12 -3.97 5.10
N ALA A 58 3.78 -4.08 3.95
CA ALA A 58 3.11 -4.28 2.66
C ALA A 58 2.28 -5.58 2.66
N ASN A 59 2.85 -6.69 3.13
CA ASN A 59 2.15 -7.97 3.29
C ASN A 59 0.96 -7.87 4.25
N SER A 60 1.09 -7.09 5.33
CA SER A 60 -0.01 -6.88 6.28
C SER A 60 -1.20 -6.16 5.62
N PHE A 61 -0.94 -5.20 4.73
CA PHE A 61 -1.98 -4.50 3.97
C PHE A 61 -2.66 -5.43 2.95
N ALA A 62 -1.90 -6.30 2.28
CA ALA A 62 -2.46 -7.35 1.43
C ALA A 62 -3.35 -8.31 2.21
N ALA A 63 -2.87 -8.80 3.36
CA ALA A 63 -3.62 -9.71 4.21
C ALA A 63 -4.92 -9.09 4.76
N PHE A 64 -4.90 -7.81 5.13
CA PHE A 64 -6.08 -7.11 5.64
C PHE A 64 -7.25 -7.11 4.64
N MET A 65 -6.98 -6.95 3.33
CA MET A 65 -8.03 -6.95 2.31
C MET A 65 -8.79 -8.28 2.20
N SER A 66 -8.23 -9.36 2.76
CA SER A 66 -8.86 -10.69 2.81
C SER A 66 -9.58 -10.97 4.13
N THR A 67 -9.58 -10.03 5.07
CA THR A 67 -10.25 -10.21 6.37
C THR A 67 -11.76 -9.98 6.28
N ASP A 68 -12.52 -10.67 7.13
CA ASP A 68 -13.97 -10.46 7.21
C ASP A 68 -14.32 -9.01 7.59
N GLU A 69 -13.48 -8.33 8.38
CA GLU A 69 -13.67 -6.91 8.71
C GLU A 69 -13.69 -6.07 7.44
N PHE A 70 -12.67 -6.21 6.59
CA PHE A 70 -12.60 -5.46 5.36
C PHE A 70 -13.72 -5.82 4.38
N LEU A 71 -13.99 -7.12 4.19
CA LEU A 71 -15.02 -7.58 3.26
C LEU A 71 -16.43 -7.12 3.65
N ARG A 72 -16.69 -6.90 4.95
CA ARG A 72 -17.97 -6.37 5.44
C ARG A 72 -18.05 -4.84 5.38
N ASP A 73 -16.98 -4.15 5.76
CA ASP A 73 -17.02 -2.70 6.03
C ASP A 73 -16.54 -1.84 4.86
N ALA A 74 -15.86 -2.42 3.87
CA ALA A 74 -15.37 -1.70 2.70
C ALA A 74 -16.55 -1.22 1.82
N ARG A 75 -16.45 0.02 1.36
CA ARG A 75 -17.41 0.56 0.38
C ARG A 75 -17.18 -0.06 -1.00
N LEU A 76 -18.27 -0.28 -1.72
CA LEU A 76 -18.21 -0.62 -3.15
C LEU A 76 -17.72 0.61 -3.93
N PRO A 77 -16.65 0.49 -4.74
CA PRO A 77 -16.20 1.59 -5.59
C PRO A 77 -17.19 1.89 -6.72
N ASP A 78 -17.13 3.09 -7.28
CA ASP A 78 -18.00 3.48 -8.42
C ASP A 78 -17.74 2.59 -9.64
N ASN A 79 -16.47 2.22 -9.86
CA ASN A 79 -16.05 1.27 -10.89
C ASN A 79 -15.28 0.10 -10.25
N PRO A 80 -15.98 -0.96 -9.79
CA PRO A 80 -15.41 -2.03 -8.96
C PRO A 80 -14.25 -2.82 -9.58
N GLU A 81 -14.18 -2.90 -10.92
CA GLU A 81 -13.14 -3.65 -11.64
C GLU A 81 -12.08 -2.73 -12.27
N SER A 82 -12.15 -1.41 -12.01
CA SER A 82 -11.22 -0.45 -12.61
C SER A 82 -9.84 -0.48 -11.97
N LEU A 83 -8.85 0.06 -12.69
CA LEU A 83 -7.46 0.14 -12.20
C LEU A 83 -7.35 1.00 -10.94
N TYR A 84 -7.97 2.18 -10.90
CA TYR A 84 -7.70 3.15 -9.82
C TYR A 84 -8.58 2.96 -8.59
N GLU A 85 -9.80 2.48 -8.75
CA GLU A 85 -10.78 2.36 -7.66
C GLU A 85 -10.99 0.91 -7.23
N GLY A 86 -10.82 -0.02 -8.18
CA GLY A 86 -11.30 -1.38 -8.11
C GLY A 86 -10.23 -2.45 -7.90
N THR A 87 -10.65 -3.69 -8.14
CA THR A 87 -9.88 -4.92 -7.99
C THR A 87 -8.67 -4.98 -8.93
N ALA A 88 -8.73 -4.40 -10.13
CA ALA A 88 -7.61 -4.44 -11.07
C ALA A 88 -6.36 -3.76 -10.47
N GLY A 89 -6.53 -2.64 -9.76
CA GLY A 89 -5.43 -2.00 -9.02
C GLY A 89 -4.90 -2.85 -7.87
N THR A 90 -5.80 -3.53 -7.15
CA THR A 90 -5.42 -4.50 -6.11
C THR A 90 -4.58 -5.63 -6.68
N VAL A 91 -4.95 -6.16 -7.85
CA VAL A 91 -4.17 -7.21 -8.54
C VAL A 91 -2.78 -6.72 -8.89
N CYS A 92 -2.63 -5.49 -9.39
CA CYS A 92 -1.30 -4.90 -9.63
C CYS A 92 -0.47 -4.88 -8.35
N PHE A 93 -1.03 -4.38 -7.23
CA PHE A 93 -0.33 -4.37 -5.95
C PHE A 93 0.09 -5.76 -5.49
N LEU A 94 -0.80 -6.76 -5.60
CA LEU A 94 -0.50 -8.14 -5.21
C LEU A 94 0.56 -8.78 -6.12
N ALA A 95 0.55 -8.48 -7.42
CA ALA A 95 1.56 -8.95 -8.35
C ALA A 95 2.94 -8.35 -8.04
N ASP A 96 2.99 -7.04 -7.78
CA ASP A 96 4.23 -6.35 -7.42
C ASP A 96 4.77 -6.79 -6.06
N LEU A 97 3.89 -7.18 -5.13
CA LEU A 97 4.29 -7.76 -3.84
C LEU A 97 5.06 -9.10 -3.99
N LEU A 98 4.84 -9.85 -5.08
CA LEU A 98 5.59 -11.09 -5.37
C LEU A 98 7.04 -10.80 -5.80
N VAL A 99 7.32 -9.61 -6.31
CA VAL A 99 8.64 -9.20 -6.80
C VAL A 99 8.98 -7.80 -6.26
N PRO A 100 9.12 -7.65 -4.93
CA PRO A 100 9.08 -6.35 -4.26
C PRO A 100 10.24 -5.40 -4.61
N ASP A 101 11.35 -5.93 -5.14
CA ASP A 101 12.47 -5.12 -5.62
C ASP A 101 12.12 -4.31 -6.89
N ASN A 102 11.17 -4.82 -7.68
CA ASN A 102 10.74 -4.27 -8.98
C ASN A 102 9.37 -3.59 -8.93
N ALA A 103 8.71 -3.60 -7.78
CA ALA A 103 7.47 -2.87 -7.52
C ALA A 103 7.60 -1.35 -7.72
#